data_AF-A0A0F8SQF6-F1
#
_entry.id   AF-A0A0F8SQF6-F1
#
_cell.length_a   1.000
_cell.length_b   1.000
_cell.length_c   1.000
_cell.angle_alpha   90.00
_cell.angle_beta   90.00
_cell.angle_gamma   90.00
#
_symmetry.space_group_name_H-M   'P 1'
#
loop_
_entity.id
_entity.type
_entity.pdbx_description
1 polymer ?
#
loop_
_entity_poly.entity_id
_entity_poly.type
_entity_poly.pdbx_seq_one_letter_code
_entity_poly.pdbx_strand_id
1 'polypeptide(L)'
;MNVVKKRVSTLGIKIIQKVDYQITYDKYYKSKPKNAEAFDGMKTYLKPFNKDDYYAFLNPGTLQNLDKLPFDKLKQLAQEKKKKEFYKNDTYSSAGKKVCEACELAFKDESSKTIYNDYLAWCKRRSILDNAKEIAKITDKKMSDEQGDIYIGKLTELFKDRTLAENIFISFCKIEKIEYNPDLYNPGKKEEKARKAAEEKARKAAEERERKAAEEKARKAAEEKARKAAEERKESS
;
A
#
# COMPACT_ATOMS: atom_id res chain seq x y z
N MET A 1 29.38 -12.06 -17.33
CA MET A 1 28.00 -12.38 -16.86
C MET A 1 26.93 -12.51 -17.97
N ASN A 2 27.25 -12.47 -19.28
CA ASN A 2 26.22 -12.34 -20.35
C ASN A 2 25.91 -13.59 -21.19
N VAL A 3 26.71 -14.67 -21.12
CA VAL A 3 26.46 -15.86 -21.96
C VAL A 3 25.39 -16.77 -21.36
N VAL A 4 25.36 -16.91 -20.04
CA VAL A 4 24.41 -17.77 -19.31
C VAL A 4 22.99 -17.22 -19.41
N LYS A 5 22.79 -15.91 -19.22
CA LYS A 5 21.46 -15.27 -19.32
C LYS A 5 20.83 -15.44 -20.72
N LYS A 6 21.66 -15.40 -21.77
CA LYS A 6 21.23 -15.56 -23.16
C LYS A 6 20.81 -17.01 -23.47
N ARG A 7 21.51 -18.01 -22.92
CA ARG A 7 21.16 -19.43 -23.08
C ARG A 7 19.87 -19.83 -22.34
N VAL A 8 19.64 -19.25 -21.16
CA VAL A 8 18.46 -19.58 -20.34
C VAL A 8 17.16 -19.01 -20.95
N SER A 9 17.23 -17.85 -21.62
CA SER A 9 16.09 -17.29 -22.36
C SER A 9 15.75 -18.07 -23.64
N THR A 10 16.74 -18.70 -24.29
CA THR A 10 16.52 -19.59 -25.45
C THR A 10 15.84 -20.92 -25.09
N LEU A 11 15.97 -21.37 -23.84
CA LEU A 11 15.43 -22.67 -23.37
C LEU A 11 14.04 -22.57 -22.73
N GLY A 12 13.40 -21.39 -22.71
CA GLY A 12 12.07 -21.19 -22.09
C GLY A 12 12.06 -21.35 -20.56
N ILE A 13 13.22 -21.46 -19.92
CA ILE A 13 13.36 -21.58 -18.47
C ILE A 13 13.16 -20.19 -17.86
N LYS A 14 12.04 -19.99 -17.17
CA LYS A 14 11.84 -18.78 -16.34
C LYS A 14 12.90 -18.76 -15.23
N ILE A 15 13.85 -17.83 -15.31
CA ILE A 15 14.75 -17.54 -14.20
C ILE A 15 13.90 -16.94 -13.09
N ILE A 16 13.54 -17.76 -12.09
CA ILE A 16 13.05 -17.24 -10.82
C ILE A 16 14.24 -16.48 -10.22
N GLN A 17 14.15 -15.15 -10.16
CA GLN A 17 15.15 -14.36 -9.44
C GLN A 17 15.17 -14.85 -8.00
N LYS A 18 16.26 -15.53 -7.61
CA LYS A 18 16.49 -15.89 -6.21
C LYS A 18 16.70 -14.59 -5.45
N VAL A 19 15.66 -14.13 -4.76
CA VAL A 19 15.75 -12.98 -3.86
C VAL A 19 16.71 -13.35 -2.74
N ASP A 20 17.78 -12.58 -2.59
CA ASP A 20 18.61 -12.67 -1.41
C ASP A 20 17.88 -11.95 -0.26
N TYR A 21 17.35 -12.77 0.66
CA TYR A 21 16.54 -12.28 1.77
C TYR A 21 17.35 -11.37 2.69
N GLN A 22 18.65 -11.63 2.90
CA GLN A 22 19.49 -10.81 3.76
C GLN A 22 19.76 -9.45 3.12
N ILE A 23 20.12 -9.42 1.83
CA ILE A 23 20.32 -8.16 1.10
C ILE A 23 19.04 -7.32 1.10
N THR A 24 17.89 -7.96 0.88
CA THR A 24 16.60 -7.27 0.86
C THR A 24 16.24 -6.73 2.25
N TYR A 25 16.39 -7.54 3.29
CA TYR A 25 16.20 -7.12 4.67
C TYR A 25 17.13 -5.96 5.05
N ASP A 26 18.41 -6.06 4.71
CA ASP A 26 19.39 -5.02 5.06
C ASP A 26 19.06 -3.71 4.35
N LYS A 27 18.73 -3.75 3.06
CA LYS A 27 18.37 -2.55 2.28
C LYS A 27 17.05 -1.93 2.73
N TYR A 28 16.03 -2.74 2.98
CA TYR A 28 14.66 -2.26 3.18
C TYR A 28 14.21 -2.24 4.64
N TYR A 29 14.99 -2.71 5.61
CA TYR A 29 14.61 -2.64 7.02
C TYR A 29 15.74 -2.13 7.92
N LYS A 30 16.92 -2.74 7.81
CA LYS A 30 18.04 -2.47 8.73
C LYS A 30 18.76 -1.16 8.44
N SER A 31 19.10 -0.89 7.18
CA SER A 31 19.93 0.25 6.80
C SER A 31 19.16 1.55 7.01
N LYS A 32 19.74 2.42 7.83
CA LYS A 32 19.23 3.78 8.04
C LYS A 32 19.68 4.69 6.89
N PRO A 33 18.82 5.61 6.43
CA PRO A 33 19.23 6.63 5.49
C PRO A 33 20.19 7.63 6.13
N LYS A 34 20.85 8.41 5.28
CA LYS A 34 21.76 9.47 5.73
C LYS A 34 21.04 10.43 6.67
N ASN A 35 21.74 10.89 7.70
CA ASN A 35 21.25 11.84 8.72
C ASN A 35 20.04 11.36 9.56
N ALA A 36 19.67 10.07 9.51
CA ALA A 36 18.53 9.54 10.27
C ALA A 36 18.60 9.86 11.77
N GLU A 37 19.78 9.77 12.40
CA GLU A 37 19.97 10.06 13.83
C GLU A 37 19.69 11.53 14.17
N ALA A 38 20.10 12.45 13.31
CA ALA A 38 19.81 13.88 13.48
C ALA A 38 18.29 14.14 13.38
N PHE A 39 17.62 13.50 12.42
CA PHE A 39 16.17 13.61 12.28
C PHE A 39 15.41 12.96 13.43
N ASP A 40 15.85 11.80 13.92
CA ASP A 40 15.30 11.12 15.10
C ASP A 40 15.42 12.02 16.35
N GLY A 41 16.58 12.66 16.54
CA GLY A 41 16.79 13.60 17.65
C GLY A 41 15.82 14.78 17.64
N MET A 42 15.30 15.17 16.47
CA MET A 42 14.33 16.26 16.35
C MET A 42 12.91 15.90 16.77
N LYS A 43 12.57 14.61 16.89
CA LYS A 43 11.23 14.17 17.34
C LYS A 43 10.89 14.71 18.73
N THR A 44 11.87 14.80 19.63
CA THR A 44 11.68 15.36 20.98
C THR A 44 11.24 16.82 20.93
N TYR A 45 11.75 17.60 19.97
CA TYR A 45 11.38 19.00 19.81
C TYR A 45 10.08 19.20 19.00
N LEU A 46 9.65 18.19 18.22
CA LEU A 46 8.37 18.21 17.52
C LEU A 46 7.19 17.90 18.46
N LYS A 47 7.42 17.13 19.52
CA LYS A 47 6.38 16.66 20.48
C LYS A 47 5.51 17.78 21.09
N PRO A 48 6.04 18.94 21.52
CA PRO A 48 5.22 20.03 22.06
C PRO A 48 4.19 20.60 21.07
N PHE A 49 4.42 20.40 19.77
CA PHE A 49 3.55 20.86 18.69
C PHE A 49 2.54 19.79 18.24
N ASN A 50 2.60 18.59 18.82
CA ASN A 50 1.83 17.42 18.40
C ASN A 50 2.00 17.13 16.89
N LYS A 51 3.25 17.15 16.42
CA LYS A 51 3.64 16.90 15.03
C LYS A 51 4.61 15.73 14.96
N ASP A 52 4.49 14.94 13.90
CA ASP A 52 5.34 13.76 13.70
C ASP A 52 6.54 14.03 12.79
N ASP A 53 6.44 15.05 11.93
CA ASP A 53 7.46 15.36 10.93
C ASP A 53 7.49 16.86 10.56
N TYR A 54 8.53 17.27 9.82
CA TYR A 54 8.72 18.65 9.36
C TYR A 54 7.62 19.15 8.43
N TYR A 55 7.04 18.31 7.58
CA TYR A 55 5.93 18.74 6.72
C TYR A 55 4.70 19.05 7.57
N ALA A 56 4.35 18.19 8.53
CA ALA A 56 3.26 18.41 9.46
C ALA A 56 3.48 19.65 10.33
N PHE A 57 4.73 19.94 10.71
CA PHE A 57 5.12 21.12 11.48
C PHE A 57 5.04 22.42 10.67
N LEU A 58 5.47 22.40 9.40
CA LEU A 58 5.40 23.56 8.52
C LEU A 58 3.99 23.82 8.00
N ASN A 59 3.10 22.82 8.02
CA ASN A 59 1.74 22.98 7.51
C ASN A 59 0.93 23.95 8.39
N PRO A 60 0.43 25.07 7.84
CA PRO A 60 -0.48 25.98 8.55
C PRO A 60 -1.90 25.42 8.72
N GLY A 61 -2.16 24.17 8.30
CA GLY A 61 -3.44 23.48 8.41
C GLY A 61 -4.30 23.50 7.14
N THR A 62 -3.90 24.29 6.14
CA THR A 62 -4.67 24.50 4.91
C THR A 62 -3.97 23.98 3.65
N LEU A 63 -2.68 23.64 3.73
CA LEU A 63 -1.91 23.26 2.57
C LEU A 63 -1.88 21.73 2.42
N GLN A 64 -2.29 21.26 1.24
CA GLN A 64 -2.17 19.86 0.85
C GLN A 64 -0.87 19.62 0.09
N ASN A 65 -0.36 18.38 0.14
CA ASN A 65 0.83 17.94 -0.61
C ASN A 65 2.10 18.79 -0.35
N LEU A 66 2.36 19.12 0.92
CA LEU A 66 3.55 19.90 1.31
C LEU A 66 4.88 19.27 0.84
N ASP A 67 4.92 17.95 0.81
CA ASP A 67 6.03 17.13 0.32
C ASP A 67 6.36 17.38 -1.17
N LYS A 68 5.37 17.83 -1.95
CA LYS A 68 5.53 18.17 -3.37
C LYS A 68 6.02 19.59 -3.60
N LEU A 69 6.06 20.44 -2.56
CA LEU A 69 6.58 21.80 -2.72
C LEU A 69 8.09 21.77 -3.00
N PRO A 70 8.60 22.71 -3.82
CA PRO A 70 10.03 22.95 -3.97
C PRO A 70 10.76 23.22 -2.64
N PHE A 71 12.03 22.85 -2.56
CA PHE A 71 12.82 22.97 -1.31
C PHE A 71 12.93 24.43 -0.83
N ASP A 72 13.07 25.39 -1.74
CA ASP A 72 13.17 26.82 -1.45
C ASP A 72 11.89 27.35 -0.80
N LYS A 73 10.71 26.89 -1.26
CA LYS A 73 9.44 27.25 -0.66
C LYS A 73 9.29 26.70 0.76
N LEU A 74 9.70 25.45 0.99
CA LEU A 74 9.69 24.83 2.31
C LEU A 74 10.64 25.54 3.28
N LYS A 75 11.83 25.90 2.79
CA LYS A 75 12.80 26.71 3.54
C LYS A 75 12.23 28.08 3.92
N GLN A 76 11.57 28.76 2.99
CA GLN A 76 10.89 30.03 3.26
C GLN A 76 9.82 29.87 4.35
N LEU A 77 8.98 28.82 4.28
CA LEU A 77 7.97 28.55 5.30
C LEU A 77 8.60 28.37 6.69
N ALA A 78 9.71 27.63 6.79
CA ALA A 78 10.42 27.46 8.05
C ALA A 78 10.93 28.78 8.62
N GLN A 79 11.52 29.63 7.78
CA GLN A 79 12.05 30.95 8.17
C GLN A 79 10.94 31.90 8.62
N GLU A 80 9.83 31.93 7.90
CA GLU A 80 8.67 32.74 8.26
C GLU A 80 8.04 32.28 9.57
N LYS A 81 7.86 30.96 9.72
CA LYS A 81 7.31 30.35 10.94
C LYS A 81 8.20 30.67 12.15
N LYS A 82 9.52 30.57 12.00
CA LYS A 82 10.51 30.92 13.03
C LYS A 82 10.32 32.35 13.54
N LYS A 83 10.17 33.31 12.62
CA LYS A 83 10.03 34.74 12.94
C LYS A 83 8.67 35.08 13.53
N LYS A 84 7.60 34.51 12.98
CA LYS A 84 6.21 34.86 13.32
C LYS A 84 5.71 34.16 14.59
N GLU A 85 6.03 32.88 14.76
CA GLU A 85 5.46 32.06 15.82
C GLU A 85 6.40 31.85 17.01
N PHE A 86 7.72 31.91 16.77
CA PHE A 86 8.73 31.56 17.78
C PHE A 86 9.67 32.72 18.07
N TYR A 87 9.14 33.89 18.41
CA TYR A 87 9.94 35.08 18.73
C TYR A 87 10.28 35.22 20.24
N LYS A 88 9.56 34.51 21.12
CA LYS A 88 9.73 34.63 22.57
C LYS A 88 10.96 33.89 23.10
N ASN A 89 11.32 34.20 24.34
CA ASN A 89 12.40 33.56 25.10
C ASN A 89 11.84 32.56 26.11
N ASP A 90 10.98 31.66 25.65
CA ASP A 90 10.44 30.55 26.44
C ASP A 90 10.85 29.20 25.85
N THR A 91 10.63 28.12 26.60
CA THR A 91 10.98 26.76 26.18
C THR A 91 10.24 26.33 24.91
N TYR A 92 8.98 26.75 24.75
CA TYR A 92 8.16 26.42 23.59
C TYR A 92 8.73 27.03 22.29
N SER A 93 9.03 28.33 22.32
CA SER A 93 9.66 29.08 21.23
C SER A 93 11.07 28.58 20.98
N SER A 94 11.82 28.20 22.02
CA SER A 94 13.15 27.60 21.86
C SER A 94 13.10 26.26 21.12
N ALA A 95 12.14 25.39 21.44
CA ALA A 95 11.91 24.16 20.70
C ALA A 95 11.50 24.45 19.24
N GLY A 96 10.59 25.41 19.04
CA GLY A 96 10.13 25.80 17.70
C GLY A 96 11.25 26.34 16.81
N LYS A 97 12.11 27.21 17.35
CA LYS A 97 13.31 27.72 16.66
C LYS A 97 14.23 26.58 16.20
N LYS A 98 14.48 25.57 17.06
CA LYS A 98 15.30 24.40 16.73
C LYS A 98 14.67 23.56 15.61
N VAL A 99 13.36 23.34 15.63
CA VAL A 99 12.67 22.61 14.55
C VAL A 99 12.72 23.41 13.25
N CYS A 100 12.51 24.73 13.28
CA CYS A 100 12.65 25.58 12.10
C CYS A 100 14.06 25.51 11.51
N GLU A 101 15.11 25.58 12.33
CA GLU A 101 16.50 25.44 11.87
C GLU A 101 16.77 24.07 11.24
N ALA A 102 16.24 23.00 11.83
CA ALA A 102 16.33 21.67 11.26
C ALA A 102 15.59 21.55 9.91
N CYS A 103 14.43 22.21 9.77
CA CYS A 103 13.72 22.31 8.50
C CYS A 103 14.54 23.08 7.44
N GLU A 104 15.17 24.19 7.81
CA GLU A 104 16.03 24.96 6.90
C GLU A 104 17.21 24.14 6.38
N LEU A 105 17.77 23.26 7.22
CA LEU A 105 18.83 22.32 6.81
C LEU A 105 18.29 21.17 5.96
N ALA A 106 17.15 20.59 6.31
CA ALA A 106 16.51 19.52 5.55
C ALA A 106 16.05 19.99 4.16
N PHE A 107 15.72 21.27 4.02
CA PHE A 107 15.25 21.87 2.77
C PHE A 107 16.23 22.90 2.20
N LYS A 108 17.54 22.74 2.46
CA LYS A 108 18.56 23.67 1.95
C LYS A 108 18.71 23.60 0.42
N ASP A 109 18.55 22.40 -0.14
CA ASP A 109 18.70 22.06 -1.56
C ASP A 109 17.91 20.76 -1.86
N GLU A 110 17.80 20.40 -3.15
CA GLU A 110 17.05 19.22 -3.60
C GLU A 110 17.63 17.90 -3.05
N SER A 111 18.96 17.81 -2.90
CA SER A 111 19.62 16.62 -2.35
C SER A 111 19.25 16.40 -0.88
N SER A 112 19.19 17.48 -0.10
CA SER A 112 18.86 17.44 1.32
C SER A 112 17.39 17.13 1.54
N LYS A 113 16.52 17.70 0.70
CA LYS A 113 15.09 17.36 0.67
C LYS A 113 14.91 15.88 0.36
N THR A 114 15.63 15.36 -0.64
CA THR A 114 15.62 13.94 -0.99
C THR A 114 16.04 13.06 0.19
N ILE A 115 17.13 13.40 0.88
CA ILE A 115 17.60 12.66 2.07
C ILE A 115 16.52 12.63 3.16
N TYR A 116 15.83 13.74 3.39
CA TYR A 116 14.75 13.80 4.37
C TYR A 116 13.52 12.97 3.94
N ASN A 117 13.15 13.02 2.66
CA ASN A 117 12.08 12.19 2.11
C ASN A 117 12.38 10.70 2.20
N ASP A 118 13.61 10.30 1.91
CA ASP A 118 14.08 8.92 2.07
C ASP A 118 14.01 8.47 3.53
N TYR A 119 14.34 9.37 4.47
CA TYR A 119 14.14 9.14 5.89
C TYR A 119 12.67 8.91 6.28
N LEU A 120 11.75 9.75 5.79
CA LEU A 120 10.32 9.55 6.07
C LEU A 120 9.79 8.24 5.45
N ALA A 121 10.20 7.92 4.22
CA ALA A 121 9.85 6.65 3.58
C ALA A 121 10.39 5.45 4.36
N TRP A 122 11.63 5.55 4.86
CA TRP A 122 12.24 4.55 5.75
C TRP A 122 11.44 4.39 7.04
N CYS A 123 11.06 5.48 7.72
CA CYS A 123 10.25 5.43 8.94
C CYS A 123 8.89 4.76 8.71
N LYS A 124 8.17 5.13 7.63
CA LYS A 124 6.86 4.55 7.31
C LYS A 124 6.96 3.04 7.06
N ARG A 125 7.90 2.62 6.20
CA ARG A 125 8.16 1.20 5.95
C ARG A 125 8.53 0.46 7.22
N ARG A 126 9.43 1.02 8.03
CA ARG A 126 9.88 0.39 9.26
C ARG A 126 8.73 0.22 10.24
N SER A 127 7.87 1.23 10.40
CA SER A 127 6.66 1.14 11.23
C SER A 127 5.72 0.01 10.75
N ILE A 128 5.50 -0.14 9.43
CA ILE A 128 4.69 -1.23 8.88
C ILE A 128 5.25 -2.60 9.27
N LEU A 129 6.57 -2.78 9.11
CA LEU A 129 7.26 -4.04 9.40
C LEU A 129 7.37 -4.33 10.91
N ASP A 130 7.65 -3.32 11.72
CA ASP A 130 7.67 -3.43 13.18
C ASP A 130 6.28 -3.82 13.71
N ASN A 131 5.20 -3.24 13.17
CA ASN A 131 3.83 -3.64 13.49
C ASN A 131 3.56 -5.11 13.13
N ALA A 132 4.04 -5.60 11.98
CA ALA A 132 3.92 -7.01 11.62
C ALA A 132 4.66 -7.91 12.60
N LYS A 133 5.85 -7.49 13.03
CA LYS A 133 6.65 -8.21 14.03
C LYS A 133 5.97 -8.24 15.39
N GLU A 134 5.37 -7.14 15.85
CA GLU A 134 4.64 -7.13 17.12
C GLU A 134 3.40 -8.03 17.09
N ILE A 135 2.61 -7.99 16.00
CA ILE A 135 1.49 -8.92 15.83
C ILE A 135 1.97 -10.37 15.84
N ALA A 136 3.05 -10.68 15.11
CA ALA A 136 3.63 -12.01 15.10
C ALA A 136 4.02 -12.49 16.50
N LYS A 137 4.55 -11.63 17.39
CA LYS A 137 4.86 -12.03 18.76
C LYS A 137 3.64 -12.48 19.56
N ILE A 138 2.48 -11.88 19.29
CA ILE A 138 1.21 -12.23 19.97
C ILE A 138 0.66 -13.56 19.43
N THR A 139 0.96 -13.90 18.16
CA THR A 139 0.49 -15.10 17.47
C THR A 139 1.52 -16.23 17.42
N ASP A 140 2.40 -16.32 18.42
CA ASP A 140 3.46 -17.34 18.49
C ASP A 140 4.33 -17.40 17.21
N LYS A 141 4.70 -16.22 16.72
CA LYS A 141 5.46 -15.96 15.49
C LYS A 141 4.80 -16.42 14.20
N LYS A 142 3.48 -16.64 14.17
CA LYS A 142 2.75 -17.05 12.96
C LYS A 142 2.09 -15.86 12.29
N MET A 143 2.14 -15.83 10.97
CA MET A 143 1.48 -14.81 10.15
C MET A 143 0.58 -15.50 9.13
N SER A 144 -0.72 -15.17 9.15
CA SER A 144 -1.65 -15.68 8.14
C SER A 144 -1.48 -14.97 6.79
N ASP A 145 -2.04 -15.54 5.73
CA ASP A 145 -2.03 -14.92 4.41
C ASP A 145 -2.81 -13.59 4.39
N GLU A 146 -3.95 -13.52 5.07
CA GLU A 146 -4.75 -12.29 5.16
C GLU A 146 -3.98 -11.18 5.88
N GLN A 147 -3.29 -11.52 6.97
CA GLN A 147 -2.46 -10.57 7.69
C GLN A 147 -1.27 -10.13 6.84
N GLY A 148 -0.60 -11.08 6.18
CA GLY A 148 0.49 -10.80 5.23
C GLY A 148 0.04 -9.86 4.12
N ASP A 149 -1.12 -10.11 3.51
CA ASP A 149 -1.68 -9.29 2.44
C ASP A 149 -1.95 -7.84 2.87
N ILE A 150 -2.35 -7.61 4.12
CA ILE A 150 -2.52 -6.27 4.68
C ILE A 150 -1.19 -5.53 4.71
N TYR A 151 -0.13 -6.15 5.22
CA TYR A 151 1.19 -5.52 5.30
C TYR A 151 1.81 -5.31 3.92
N ILE A 152 1.69 -6.30 3.03
CA ILE A 152 2.14 -6.19 1.66
C ILE A 152 1.34 -5.11 0.92
N GLY A 153 0.04 -4.96 1.18
CA GLY A 153 -0.80 -3.89 0.66
C GLY A 153 -0.28 -2.50 1.05
N LYS A 154 -0.02 -2.29 2.34
CA LYS A 154 0.57 -1.04 2.86
C LYS A 154 1.95 -0.75 2.24
N LEU A 155 2.80 -1.76 2.08
CA LEU A 155 4.08 -1.64 1.41
C LEU A 155 3.92 -1.33 -0.08
N THR A 156 2.92 -1.92 -0.74
CA THR A 156 2.60 -1.66 -2.15
C THR A 156 2.18 -0.22 -2.36
N GLU A 157 1.39 0.35 -1.45
CA GLU A 157 1.02 1.76 -1.50
C GLU A 157 2.24 2.68 -1.39
N LEU A 158 3.24 2.29 -0.60
CA LEU A 158 4.48 3.05 -0.43
C LEU A 158 5.41 2.94 -1.64
N PHE A 159 5.63 1.72 -2.15
CA PHE A 159 6.57 1.46 -3.25
C PHE A 159 5.98 1.62 -4.65
N LYS A 160 4.65 1.61 -4.76
CA LYS A 160 3.91 1.49 -6.02
C LYS A 160 4.33 0.26 -6.84
N ASP A 161 4.86 -0.75 -6.16
CA ASP A 161 5.33 -2.00 -6.73
C ASP A 161 4.96 -3.15 -5.80
N ARG A 162 3.98 -3.95 -6.22
CA ARG A 162 3.47 -5.10 -5.45
C ARG A 162 4.52 -6.20 -5.33
N THR A 163 5.26 -6.48 -6.41
CA THR A 163 6.27 -7.53 -6.44
C THR A 163 7.41 -7.21 -5.48
N LEU A 164 7.86 -5.94 -5.48
CA LEU A 164 8.86 -5.47 -4.53
C LEU A 164 8.34 -5.53 -3.09
N ALA A 165 7.10 -5.10 -2.84
CA ALA A 165 6.47 -5.16 -1.52
C ALA A 165 6.40 -6.59 -0.97
N GLU A 166 5.99 -7.56 -1.80
CA GLU A 166 5.95 -8.98 -1.47
C GLU A 166 7.34 -9.49 -1.09
N ASN A 167 8.34 -9.22 -1.93
CA ASN A 167 9.72 -9.63 -1.69
C ASN A 167 10.28 -9.03 -0.39
N ILE A 168 10.00 -7.76 -0.11
CA ILE A 168 10.41 -7.10 1.14
C ILE A 168 9.78 -7.81 2.35
N PHE A 169 8.46 -8.04 2.32
CA PHE A 169 7.76 -8.65 3.44
C PHE A 169 8.19 -10.09 3.70
N ILE A 170 8.31 -10.91 2.63
CA ILE A 170 8.80 -12.28 2.74
C ILE A 170 10.22 -12.31 3.32
N SER A 171 11.12 -11.47 2.80
CA SER A 171 12.49 -11.35 3.32
C SER A 171 12.49 -10.98 4.80
N PHE A 172 11.63 -10.04 5.18
CA PHE A 172 11.45 -9.64 6.57
C PHE A 172 11.01 -10.80 7.46
N CYS A 173 9.95 -11.51 7.10
CA CYS A 173 9.47 -12.67 7.86
C CYS A 173 10.53 -13.77 7.98
N LYS A 174 11.27 -14.07 6.89
CA LYS A 174 12.33 -15.09 6.91
C LYS A 174 13.46 -14.72 7.88
N ILE A 175 13.93 -13.47 7.87
CA ILE A 175 15.02 -13.03 8.76
C ILE A 175 14.55 -12.89 10.22
N GLU A 176 13.35 -12.37 10.45
CA GLU A 176 12.76 -12.23 11.78
C GLU A 176 12.22 -13.54 12.36
N LYS A 177 12.32 -14.65 11.60
CA LYS A 177 11.82 -15.98 11.97
C LYS A 177 10.32 -15.96 12.30
N ILE A 178 9.56 -15.19 11.53
CA ILE A 178 8.11 -15.21 11.52
C ILE A 178 7.71 -16.32 10.54
N GLU A 179 6.95 -17.29 11.02
CA GLU A 179 6.35 -18.35 10.21
C GLU A 179 5.28 -17.72 9.32
N TYR A 180 5.75 -17.28 8.16
CA TYR A 180 4.95 -16.82 7.05
C TYR A 180 5.32 -17.68 5.86
N ASN A 181 4.38 -18.51 5.42
CA ASN A 181 4.56 -19.35 4.26
C ASN A 181 3.55 -18.94 3.17
N PRO A 182 3.93 -18.06 2.23
CA PRO A 182 3.05 -17.65 1.16
C PRO A 182 2.86 -18.74 0.09
N ASP A 183 3.03 -20.04 0.41
CA ASP A 183 2.88 -21.19 -0.51
C ASP A 183 1.45 -21.33 -1.11
N LEU A 184 0.57 -20.35 -0.91
CA LEU A 184 -0.65 -20.14 -1.71
C LEU A 184 -0.48 -19.17 -2.89
N TYR A 185 0.70 -18.59 -3.12
CA TYR A 185 1.02 -17.77 -4.29
C TYR A 185 1.61 -18.59 -5.44
N ASN A 186 0.82 -19.56 -5.91
CA ASN A 186 0.94 -20.02 -7.28
C ASN A 186 0.14 -19.04 -8.16
N PRO A 187 0.68 -18.39 -9.21
CA PRO A 187 -0.12 -17.61 -10.15
C PRO A 187 -1.36 -18.41 -10.64
N GLY A 188 -1.23 -19.74 -10.73
CA GLY A 188 -2.33 -20.66 -11.03
C GLY A 188 -3.47 -20.69 -10.01
N LYS A 189 -3.28 -20.36 -8.72
CA LYS A 189 -4.37 -20.27 -7.71
C LYS A 189 -5.12 -18.94 -7.77
N LYS A 190 -4.47 -17.86 -8.19
CA LYS A 190 -5.14 -16.58 -8.47
C LYS A 190 -6.01 -16.71 -9.72
N GLU A 191 -5.48 -17.38 -10.74
CA GLU A 191 -6.24 -17.82 -11.92
C GLU A 191 -7.34 -18.83 -11.56
N GLU A 192 -7.10 -19.78 -10.65
CA GLU A 192 -8.11 -20.73 -10.20
C GLU A 192 -9.22 -20.03 -9.38
N LYS A 193 -8.88 -19.10 -8.49
CA LYS A 193 -9.85 -18.32 -7.71
C LYS A 193 -10.64 -17.38 -8.62
N ALA A 194 -9.99 -16.75 -9.59
CA ALA A 194 -10.64 -15.95 -10.63
C ALA A 194 -11.53 -16.81 -11.55
N ARG A 195 -11.07 -18.02 -11.90
CA ARG A 195 -11.84 -19.01 -12.69
C ARG A 195 -13.05 -19.50 -11.92
N LYS A 196 -12.90 -19.89 -10.66
CA LYS A 196 -14.00 -20.31 -9.78
C LYS A 196 -15.02 -19.18 -9.57
N ALA A 197 -14.55 -17.95 -9.38
CA ALA A 197 -15.44 -16.79 -9.27
C ALA A 197 -16.16 -16.47 -10.59
N ALA A 198 -15.48 -16.60 -11.73
CA ALA A 198 -16.07 -16.42 -13.06
C ALA A 198 -17.08 -17.53 -13.39
N GLU A 199 -16.77 -18.77 -13.03
CA GLU A 199 -17.62 -19.95 -13.21
C GLU A 199 -18.88 -19.86 -12.35
N GLU A 200 -18.77 -19.45 -11.08
CA GLU A 200 -19.93 -19.22 -10.22
C GLU A 200 -20.82 -18.09 -10.76
N LYS A 201 -20.21 -17.00 -11.25
CA LYS A 201 -20.95 -15.89 -11.88
C LYS A 201 -21.66 -16.33 -13.16
N ALA A 202 -21.00 -17.16 -13.98
CA ALA A 202 -21.59 -17.71 -15.20
C ALA A 202 -22.76 -18.65 -14.90
N ARG A 203 -22.63 -19.52 -13.88
CA ARG A 203 -23.71 -20.41 -13.43
C ARG A 203 -24.95 -19.63 -12.98
N LYS A 204 -24.77 -18.64 -12.10
CA LYS A 204 -25.89 -17.78 -11.64
C LYS A 204 -26.56 -17.03 -12.79
N ALA A 205 -25.78 -16.55 -13.76
CA ALA A 205 -26.32 -15.88 -14.94
C ALA A 205 -27.09 -16.84 -15.88
N ALA A 206 -26.65 -18.10 -16.00
CA ALA A 206 -27.34 -19.11 -16.79
C ALA A 206 -28.67 -19.51 -16.14
N GLU A 207 -28.69 -19.78 -14.84
CA GLU A 207 -29.91 -20.09 -14.06
C GLU A 207 -30.94 -18.97 -14.18
N GLU A 208 -30.50 -17.70 -14.10
CA GLU A 208 -31.42 -16.56 -14.24
C GLU A 208 -32.00 -16.45 -15.65
N ARG A 209 -31.22 -16.74 -16.69
CA ARG A 209 -31.69 -16.75 -18.08
C ARG A 209 -32.70 -17.87 -18.33
N GLU A 210 -32.45 -19.06 -17.83
CA GLU A 210 -33.38 -20.19 -17.94
C GLU A 210 -34.70 -19.90 -17.23
N ARG A 211 -34.65 -19.31 -16.02
CA ARG A 211 -35.85 -18.89 -15.30
C ARG A 211 -36.67 -17.87 -16.10
N LYS A 212 -36.02 -16.83 -16.65
CA LYS A 212 -36.69 -15.82 -17.48
C LYS A 212 -37.28 -16.41 -18.77
N ALA A 213 -36.58 -17.34 -19.42
CA ALA A 213 -37.08 -18.01 -20.62
C ALA A 213 -38.28 -18.94 -20.33
N ALA A 214 -38.26 -19.65 -19.19
CA ALA A 214 -39.38 -20.47 -18.75
C ALA A 214 -40.62 -19.62 -18.42
N GLU A 215 -40.42 -18.49 -17.74
CA GLU A 215 -41.48 -17.53 -17.43
C GLU A 215 -42.08 -16.92 -18.69
N GLU A 216 -41.26 -16.53 -19.67
CA GLU A 216 -41.74 -16.00 -20.94
C GLU A 216 -42.52 -17.05 -21.76
N LYS A 217 -42.06 -18.30 -21.80
CA LYS A 217 -42.79 -19.40 -22.44
C LYS A 217 -44.12 -19.67 -21.76
N ALA A 218 -44.16 -19.68 -20.42
CA ALA A 218 -45.39 -19.85 -19.66
C ALA A 218 -46.39 -18.72 -19.94
N ARG A 219 -45.91 -17.47 -20.01
CA ARG A 219 -46.73 -16.31 -20.37
C ARG A 219 -47.30 -16.42 -21.77
N LYS A 220 -46.48 -16.74 -22.79
CA LYS A 220 -46.94 -16.91 -24.17
C LYS A 220 -47.94 -18.07 -24.30
N ALA A 221 -47.72 -19.17 -23.60
CA ALA A 221 -48.65 -20.30 -23.59
C ALA A 221 -49.98 -19.95 -22.92
N ALA A 222 -49.95 -19.17 -21.83
CA ALA A 222 -51.15 -18.69 -21.17
C ALA A 222 -51.93 -17.70 -22.05
N GLU A 223 -51.23 -16.80 -22.74
CA GLU A 223 -51.82 -15.83 -23.67
C GLU A 223 -52.44 -16.53 -24.90
N GLU A 224 -51.77 -17.53 -25.47
CA GLU A 224 -52.31 -18.32 -26.59
C GLU A 224 -53.55 -19.12 -26.16
N LYS A 225 -53.53 -19.75 -24.98
CA LYS A 225 -54.70 -20.44 -24.42
C LYS A 225 -55.87 -19.49 -24.19
N ALA A 226 -55.61 -18.28 -23.68
CA ALA A 226 -56.63 -17.27 -23.47
C ALA A 226 -57.24 -16.78 -24.80
N ARG A 227 -56.42 -16.61 -25.85
CA ARG A 227 -56.90 -16.23 -27.19
C ARG A 227 -57.81 -17.30 -27.80
N LYS A 228 -57.38 -18.57 -27.78
CA LYS A 228 -58.18 -19.70 -28.29
C LYS A 228 -59.51 -19.83 -27.56
N ALA A 229 -59.51 -19.72 -26.24
CA ALA A 229 -60.74 -19.75 -25.44
C ALA A 229 -61.68 -18.55 -25.72
N ALA A 230 -61.15 -17.40 -26.12
CA ALA A 230 -61.95 -16.24 -26.50
C ALA A 230 -62.54 -16.37 -27.92
N GLU A 231 -61.83 -17.01 -28.85
CA GLU A 231 -62.32 -17.32 -30.20
C GLU A 231 -63.45 -18.37 -30.15
N GLU A 232 -63.27 -19.47 -29.41
CA GLU A 232 -64.29 -20.51 -29.24
C GLU A 232 -65.59 -19.97 -28.60
N ARG A 233 -65.49 -19.00 -27.68
CA ARG A 233 -66.65 -18.33 -27.09
C ARG A 233 -67.38 -17.39 -28.06
N LYS A 234 -66.71 -16.88 -29.10
CA LYS A 234 -67.34 -16.02 -30.11
C LYS A 234 -68.05 -16.82 -31.20
N GLU A 235 -67.60 -18.03 -31.50
CA GLU A 235 -68.25 -18.93 -32.48
C GLU A 235 -69.47 -19.67 -31.90
N SER A 236 -69.64 -19.66 -30.57
CA SER A 236 -70.73 -20.32 -29.85
C SER A 236 -71.90 -19.38 -29.50
N SER A 237 -71.89 -18.12 -29.97
CA SER A 237 -72.89 -17.08 -29.72
C SER A 237 -73.50 -16.58 -31.02
#